data_AF-A0AAI8VY51-F1
#
_entry.id   AF-A0AAI8VY51-F1
#
_cell.length_a   1.000
_cell.length_b   1.000
_cell.length_c   1.000
_cell.angle_alpha   90.00
_cell.angle_beta   90.00
_cell.angle_gamma   90.00
#
_symmetry.space_group_name_H-M   'P 1'
#
loop_
_entity.id
_entity.type
_entity.pdbx_description
1 polymer ?
#
loop_
_entity_poly.entity_id
_entity_poly.type
_entity_poly.pdbx_seq_one_letter_code
_entity_poly.pdbx_strand_id
1 'polypeptide(L)'
;MSQYESWKPLPDPDRPNCPYFPGFKAEIKSHSPPPPFGARYYDFKPRKSVSSELLKATTQSKHVLEHPPMNTTNQSKPLTASLTVFKSLSIGNAQGAQVVACHVTPEGGGASYTAAAKIFDALYYPFALTPSQGWLTPVYPSDVTYSADAEYSREAAVYECLQSKGQTGTFAPECYGSRTFDIPLTSGGVEFSRPVRLLLMEYLDGPCLKDLYSMNTCAPQCEVSYLDAFHYDESFHLEIAAQIMDGVARQNQVIHKRGGASFAKISSLCLDHCYRPALIWLAHLPALCTLGTPRRSCGVWQKIPVPRSNYSREIQWSAGGGIASSTNSADGCRTSGLRIVALLWRSGSLIGLVATGAPCTRPYKTELAAICAQW
;
A
#
# COMPACT_ATOMS: atom_id res chain seq x y z
N MET A 1 -4.00 38.67 21.19
CA MET A 1 -3.85 37.35 20.53
C MET A 1 -2.37 36.99 20.56
N SER A 2 -1.93 36.12 21.47
CA SER A 2 -0.52 35.67 21.47
C SER A 2 -0.28 34.85 20.21
N GLN A 3 0.70 35.24 19.40
CA GLN A 3 1.17 34.42 18.30
C GLN A 3 1.66 33.09 18.89
N TYR A 4 0.97 32.00 18.59
CA TYR A 4 1.47 30.66 18.93
C TYR A 4 2.69 30.41 18.04
N GLU A 5 3.88 30.60 18.59
CA GLU A 5 5.11 30.25 17.91
C GLU A 5 5.10 28.73 17.66
N SER A 6 5.07 28.35 16.38
CA SER A 6 5.09 26.94 16.01
C SER A 6 6.45 26.36 16.40
N TRP A 7 6.44 25.31 17.21
CA TRP A 7 7.65 24.57 17.56
C TRP A 7 8.38 24.10 16.30
N LYS A 8 9.71 24.09 16.36
CA LYS A 8 10.60 23.53 15.35
C LYS A 8 11.58 22.57 16.02
N PRO A 9 11.98 21.47 15.36
CA PRO A 9 13.04 20.60 15.84
C PRO A 9 14.30 21.39 16.17
N LEU A 10 15.01 20.95 17.21
CA LEU A 10 16.35 21.43 17.50
C LEU A 10 17.28 21.11 16.32
N PRO A 11 18.28 21.96 16.02
CA PRO A 11 19.34 21.62 15.08
C PRO A 11 20.00 20.29 15.46
N ASP A 12 20.18 19.42 14.48
CA ASP A 12 20.69 18.06 14.68
C ASP A 12 21.93 17.83 13.79
N PRO A 13 23.10 18.38 14.16
CA PRO A 13 24.31 18.27 13.36
C PRO A 13 24.86 16.85 13.31
N ASP A 14 24.49 16.00 14.26
CA ASP A 14 24.91 14.60 14.36
C ASP A 14 24.12 13.68 13.41
N ARG A 15 23.03 14.18 12.81
CA ARG A 15 22.22 13.40 11.86
C ARG A 15 22.91 13.33 10.49
N PRO A 16 23.42 12.16 10.06
CA PRO A 16 23.97 12.01 8.73
C PRO A 16 22.88 12.07 7.65
N ASN A 17 23.32 12.25 6.40
CA ASN A 17 22.48 12.05 5.24
C ASN A 17 22.05 10.58 5.12
N CYS A 18 20.88 10.34 4.51
CA CYS A 18 20.35 9.00 4.27
C CYS A 18 21.35 8.15 3.47
N PRO A 19 21.80 6.98 3.94
CA PRO A 19 22.90 6.24 3.33
C PRO A 19 22.44 5.23 2.27
N TYR A 20 21.14 5.02 2.10
CA TYR A 20 20.55 3.92 1.31
C TYR A 20 20.54 4.20 -0.21
N PHE A 21 21.66 4.67 -0.74
CA PHE A 21 21.88 4.87 -2.17
C PHE A 21 22.52 3.62 -2.81
N PRO A 22 22.49 3.49 -4.16
CA PRO A 22 23.21 2.42 -4.86
C PRO A 22 24.67 2.32 -4.42
N GLY A 23 25.12 1.11 -4.14
CA GLY A 23 26.44 0.82 -3.57
C GLY A 23 26.44 0.67 -2.05
N PHE A 24 25.38 1.06 -1.33
CA PHE A 24 25.24 0.77 0.10
C PHE A 24 25.29 -0.73 0.36
N LYS A 25 26.07 -1.15 1.36
CA LYS A 25 26.24 -2.54 1.77
C LYS A 25 26.00 -2.70 3.27
N ALA A 26 25.36 -3.79 3.64
CA ALA A 26 25.17 -4.16 5.04
C ALA A 26 25.17 -5.69 5.21
N GLU A 27 25.66 -6.15 6.36
CA GLU A 27 25.41 -7.51 6.82
C GLU A 27 24.06 -7.54 7.56
N ILE A 28 23.15 -8.39 7.10
CA ILE A 28 21.81 -8.51 7.64
C ILE A 28 21.62 -9.86 8.32
N LYS A 29 20.87 -9.87 9.42
CA LYS A 29 20.63 -11.05 10.27
C LYS A 29 19.14 -11.33 10.36
N SER A 30 18.73 -12.59 10.34
CA SER A 30 17.35 -13.00 10.67
C SER A 30 16.89 -12.34 11.96
N HIS A 31 15.69 -11.78 11.92
CA HIS A 31 15.08 -11.14 13.07
C HIS A 31 13.61 -11.58 13.20
N SER A 32 13.18 -11.87 14.42
CA SER A 32 11.78 -12.15 14.72
C SER A 32 11.08 -10.83 15.10
N PRO A 33 10.09 -10.34 14.35
CA PRO A 33 9.36 -9.12 14.70
C PRO A 33 8.67 -9.23 16.06
N PRO A 34 8.51 -8.12 16.81
CA PRO A 34 7.66 -8.12 17.98
C PRO A 34 6.17 -8.22 17.54
N PRO A 35 5.26 -8.59 18.46
CA PRO A 35 3.83 -8.51 18.17
C PRO A 35 3.43 -7.12 17.68
N PRO A 36 2.46 -7.00 16.76
CA PRO A 36 2.08 -5.72 16.18
C PRO A 36 1.52 -4.76 17.24
N PHE A 37 1.90 -3.47 17.15
CA PHE A 37 1.44 -2.40 18.06
C PHE A 37 1.25 -1.06 17.33
N GLY A 38 0.90 0.01 18.07
CA GLY A 38 0.80 1.39 17.53
C GLY A 38 -0.60 1.94 17.33
N ALA A 39 -1.55 1.09 16.94
CA ALA A 39 -2.95 1.46 16.80
C ALA A 39 -3.73 1.24 18.10
N ARG A 40 -4.83 1.99 18.29
CA ARG A 40 -5.75 1.85 19.45
C ARG A 40 -6.33 0.44 19.63
N TYR A 41 -6.19 -0.41 18.63
CA TYR A 41 -6.76 -1.75 18.57
C TYR A 41 -5.76 -2.86 18.88
N TYR A 42 -4.52 -2.53 19.27
CA TYR A 42 -3.56 -3.51 19.78
C TYR A 42 -3.45 -3.39 21.29
N ASP A 43 -3.63 -4.52 21.96
CA ASP A 43 -3.47 -4.61 23.42
C ASP A 43 -2.00 -4.55 23.83
N PHE A 44 -1.09 -4.96 22.93
CA PHE A 44 0.34 -4.92 23.16
C PHE A 44 0.88 -3.49 23.18
N LYS A 45 1.37 -3.06 24.36
CA LYS A 45 1.96 -1.74 24.60
C LYS A 45 3.41 -1.91 25.08
N PRO A 46 4.34 -2.18 24.17
CA PRO A 46 5.69 -2.59 24.54
C PRO A 46 6.57 -1.49 25.11
N ARG A 47 6.24 -0.23 24.82
CA ARG A 47 7.08 0.92 25.14
C ARG A 47 6.34 1.89 26.05
N LYS A 48 7.08 2.51 26.96
CA LYS A 48 6.61 3.67 27.71
C LYS A 48 6.45 4.85 26.74
N SER A 49 5.32 5.54 26.82
CA SER A 49 5.11 6.76 26.04
C SER A 49 6.17 7.80 26.41
N VAL A 50 6.78 8.40 25.40
CA VAL A 50 7.67 9.55 25.56
C VAL A 50 6.83 10.83 25.61
N SER A 51 7.14 11.75 26.53
CA SER A 51 6.38 12.99 26.65
C SER A 51 6.72 13.97 25.52
N SER A 52 5.76 14.82 25.16
CA SER A 52 5.99 15.85 24.14
C SER A 52 7.09 16.81 24.56
N GLU A 53 7.19 17.12 25.85
CA GLU A 53 8.21 18.00 26.42
C GLU A 53 9.61 17.43 26.23
N LEU A 54 9.79 16.11 26.43
CA LEU A 54 11.08 15.45 26.20
C LEU A 54 11.45 15.49 24.72
N LEU A 55 10.49 15.17 23.83
CA LEU A 55 10.73 15.19 22.39
C LEU A 55 11.08 16.59 21.89
N LYS A 56 10.47 17.65 22.45
CA LYS A 56 10.81 19.05 22.11
C LYS A 56 12.21 19.45 22.60
N ALA A 57 12.71 18.81 23.65
CA ALA A 57 13.99 19.13 24.30
C ALA A 57 15.17 18.26 23.82
N THR A 58 14.96 17.38 22.84
CA THR A 58 15.99 16.45 22.33
C THR A 58 16.15 16.57 20.81
N THR A 59 17.34 16.25 20.31
CA THR A 59 17.57 16.07 18.88
C THR A 59 17.10 14.69 18.43
N GLN A 60 16.85 14.50 17.14
CA GLN A 60 16.37 13.21 16.63
C GLN A 60 17.45 12.13 16.77
N SER A 61 18.70 12.44 16.46
CA SER A 61 19.84 11.51 16.63
C SER A 61 19.95 11.02 18.07
N LYS A 62 19.88 11.94 19.04
CA LYS A 62 19.90 11.60 20.46
C LYS A 62 18.69 10.74 20.87
N HIS A 63 17.49 11.13 20.44
CA HIS A 63 16.26 10.35 20.70
C HIS A 63 16.36 8.90 20.18
N VAL A 64 16.90 8.73 18.96
CA VAL A 64 17.08 7.41 18.33
C VAL A 64 18.08 6.54 19.08
N LEU A 65 19.17 7.12 19.59
CA LEU A 65 20.16 6.39 20.40
C LEU A 65 19.61 6.00 21.79
N GLU A 66 18.83 6.88 22.42
CA GLU A 66 18.25 6.64 23.75
C GLU A 66 17.07 5.66 23.72
N HIS A 67 16.38 5.54 22.57
CA HIS A 67 15.18 4.71 22.42
C HIS A 67 15.30 3.74 21.23
N PRO A 68 16.24 2.78 21.26
CA PRO A 68 16.47 1.87 20.15
C PRO A 68 15.22 1.02 19.82
N PRO A 69 15.15 0.44 18.60
CA PRO A 69 14.17 -0.59 18.26
C PRO A 69 14.06 -1.68 19.33
N MET A 70 12.85 -2.22 19.51
CA MET A 70 12.61 -3.22 20.54
C MET A 70 13.43 -4.48 20.25
N ASN A 71 14.09 -5.00 21.28
CA ASN A 71 14.75 -6.30 21.17
C ASN A 71 13.71 -7.39 21.29
N THR A 72 13.77 -8.35 20.37
CA THR A 72 13.01 -9.60 20.46
C THR A 72 13.97 -10.73 20.80
N THR A 73 13.42 -11.89 21.17
CA THR A 73 14.23 -13.06 21.49
C THR A 73 15.19 -13.36 20.35
N ASN A 74 16.49 -13.21 20.62
CA ASN A 74 17.53 -13.53 19.65
C ASN A 74 17.41 -15.00 19.28
N GLN A 75 17.36 -15.27 17.97
CA GLN A 75 17.51 -16.64 17.48
C GLN A 75 18.89 -17.13 17.89
N SER A 76 18.99 -18.36 18.41
CA SER A 76 20.26 -18.91 18.90
C SER A 76 21.36 -18.96 17.82
N LYS A 77 20.95 -19.01 16.54
CA LYS A 77 21.81 -18.90 15.36
C LYS A 77 21.07 -18.12 14.27
N PRO A 78 21.20 -16.78 14.21
CA PRO A 78 20.53 -16.00 13.18
C PRO A 78 21.15 -16.31 11.81
N LEU A 79 20.31 -16.51 10.79
CA LEU A 79 20.80 -16.62 9.42
C LEU A 79 21.33 -15.26 8.96
N THR A 80 22.55 -15.24 8.44
CA THR A 80 23.25 -14.05 7.96
C THR A 80 23.22 -13.99 6.43
N ALA A 81 23.18 -12.78 5.89
CA ALA A 81 23.33 -12.52 4.47
C ALA A 81 23.97 -11.14 4.26
N SER A 82 24.61 -10.95 3.13
CA SER A 82 25.02 -9.61 2.68
C SER A 82 23.93 -8.99 1.82
N LEU A 83 23.66 -7.71 2.03
CA LEU A 83 22.75 -6.89 1.25
C LEU A 83 23.56 -5.82 0.51
N THR A 84 23.31 -5.66 -0.79
CA THR A 84 23.88 -4.56 -1.60
C THR A 84 22.79 -3.83 -2.36
N VAL A 85 22.61 -2.54 -2.11
CA VAL A 85 21.63 -1.69 -2.81
C VAL A 85 22.11 -1.40 -4.23
N PHE A 86 21.24 -1.57 -5.23
CA PHE A 86 21.53 -1.19 -6.62
C PHE A 86 20.57 -0.15 -7.18
N LYS A 87 19.40 0.06 -6.56
CA LYS A 87 18.42 1.07 -7.00
C LYS A 87 17.66 1.64 -5.80
N SER A 88 17.51 2.96 -5.76
CA SER A 88 16.64 3.63 -4.79
C SER A 88 15.21 3.66 -5.33
N LEU A 89 14.22 3.27 -4.51
CA LEU A 89 12.80 3.27 -4.90
C LEU A 89 12.03 4.39 -4.21
N SER A 90 12.22 4.55 -2.89
CA SER A 90 11.66 5.65 -2.10
C SER A 90 12.59 5.92 -0.92
N ILE A 91 13.44 6.94 -1.04
CA ILE A 91 14.36 7.33 0.03
C ILE A 91 14.30 8.83 0.27
N GLY A 92 14.61 9.25 1.48
CA GLY A 92 14.73 10.65 1.84
C GLY A 92 14.43 10.93 3.31
N ASN A 93 14.75 12.15 3.71
CA ASN A 93 14.41 12.65 5.04
C ASN A 93 12.90 12.82 5.19
N ALA A 94 12.38 12.45 6.35
CA ALA A 94 10.98 12.61 6.71
C ALA A 94 10.00 11.82 5.83
N GLN A 95 10.45 10.74 5.17
CA GLN A 95 9.61 9.86 4.35
C GLN A 95 9.09 8.62 5.08
N GLY A 96 9.50 8.39 6.33
CA GLY A 96 9.18 7.15 7.04
C GLY A 96 10.10 6.02 6.59
N ALA A 97 9.54 4.83 6.33
CA ALA A 97 10.30 3.68 5.87
C ALA A 97 10.95 3.95 4.50
N GLN A 98 12.22 3.58 4.37
CA GLN A 98 13.00 3.74 3.15
C GLN A 98 12.86 2.47 2.31
N VAL A 99 12.71 2.59 0.99
CA VAL A 99 12.53 1.45 0.09
C VAL A 99 13.62 1.46 -0.98
N VAL A 100 14.31 0.34 -1.12
CA VAL A 100 15.41 0.16 -2.08
C VAL A 100 15.32 -1.21 -2.74
N ALA A 101 15.82 -1.34 -3.97
CA ALA A 101 16.08 -2.64 -4.57
C ALA A 101 17.54 -3.05 -4.31
N CYS A 102 17.74 -4.31 -3.94
CA CYS A 102 19.02 -4.84 -3.51
C CYS A 102 19.25 -6.27 -3.98
N HIS A 103 20.52 -6.65 -4.07
CA HIS A 103 20.94 -8.04 -4.12
C HIS A 103 21.18 -8.56 -2.71
N VAL A 104 20.71 -9.77 -2.44
CA VAL A 104 20.89 -10.46 -1.16
C VAL A 104 21.63 -11.76 -1.39
N THR A 105 22.78 -11.93 -0.73
CA THR A 105 23.63 -13.12 -0.85
C THR A 105 23.74 -13.80 0.52
N PRO A 106 23.09 -14.96 0.73
CA PRO A 106 23.19 -15.72 1.97
C PRO A 106 24.61 -16.21 2.24
N GLU A 107 25.08 -16.17 3.48
CA GLU A 107 26.45 -16.60 3.83
C GLU A 107 26.64 -18.13 3.76
N GLY A 108 25.55 -18.91 3.77
CA GLY A 108 25.56 -20.38 3.71
C GLY A 108 25.66 -20.98 2.31
N GLY A 109 26.14 -20.25 1.31
CA GLY A 109 26.27 -20.74 -0.07
C GLY A 109 24.95 -20.82 -0.85
N GLY A 110 23.90 -20.13 -0.39
CA GLY A 110 22.66 -19.97 -1.15
C GLY A 110 22.87 -19.07 -2.38
N ALA A 111 22.07 -19.29 -3.43
CA ALA A 111 22.09 -18.42 -4.60
C ALA A 111 21.72 -16.97 -4.20
N SER A 112 22.45 -16.01 -4.77
CA SER A 112 22.09 -14.59 -4.65
C SER A 112 20.76 -14.33 -5.35
N TYR A 113 19.94 -13.45 -4.78
CA TYR A 113 18.64 -13.09 -5.35
C TYR A 113 18.39 -11.58 -5.24
N THR A 114 17.47 -11.09 -6.06
CA THR A 114 17.04 -9.70 -6.06
C THR A 114 15.81 -9.53 -5.18
N ALA A 115 15.80 -8.49 -4.37
CA ALA A 115 14.70 -8.17 -3.45
C ALA A 115 14.50 -6.66 -3.35
N ALA A 116 13.31 -6.25 -2.93
CA ALA A 116 13.07 -4.94 -2.36
C ALA A 116 13.27 -5.01 -0.84
N ALA A 117 14.09 -4.12 -0.29
CA ALA A 117 14.24 -3.93 1.14
C ALA A 117 13.47 -2.70 1.59
N LYS A 118 12.54 -2.90 2.52
CA LYS A 118 11.85 -1.82 3.23
C LYS A 118 12.49 -1.64 4.61
N ILE A 119 13.20 -0.54 4.80
CA ILE A 119 14.10 -0.24 5.91
C ILE A 119 13.43 0.76 6.85
N PHE A 120 13.26 0.38 8.11
CA PHE A 120 12.58 1.15 9.15
C PHE A 120 13.61 1.85 10.06
N ASP A 121 14.42 2.75 9.50
CA ASP A 121 15.38 3.55 10.28
C ASP A 121 14.69 4.83 10.79
N ALA A 122 14.43 4.86 12.10
CA ALA A 122 13.80 5.98 12.80
C ALA A 122 14.52 7.33 12.61
N LEU A 123 15.81 7.32 12.25
CA LEU A 123 16.57 8.53 11.97
C LEU A 123 16.06 9.29 10.72
N TYR A 124 15.37 8.62 9.80
CA TYR A 124 14.83 9.21 8.58
C TYR A 124 13.31 9.39 8.59
N TYR A 125 12.65 9.09 9.72
CA TYR A 125 11.23 9.36 9.93
C TYR A 125 10.96 10.85 10.19
N PRO A 126 9.72 11.32 9.94
CA PRO A 126 9.33 12.72 10.18
C PRO A 126 9.24 13.03 11.67
N PHE A 127 10.27 13.71 12.21
CA PHE A 127 10.30 14.12 13.62
C PHE A 127 9.39 15.33 13.92
N ALA A 128 9.12 16.16 12.92
CA ALA A 128 8.14 17.23 12.98
C ALA A 128 6.98 16.92 12.04
N LEU A 129 5.78 16.74 12.60
CA LEU A 129 4.56 16.51 11.81
C LEU A 129 3.97 17.84 11.40
N THR A 130 3.82 18.06 10.09
CA THR A 130 3.24 19.29 9.54
C THR A 130 1.72 19.19 9.41
N PRO A 131 0.99 20.32 9.47
CA PRO A 131 -0.48 20.35 9.38
C PRO A 131 -1.06 19.81 8.07
N SER A 132 -0.28 19.65 7.00
CA SER A 132 -0.74 18.93 5.80
C SER A 132 -1.12 17.47 6.08
N GLN A 133 -0.77 16.95 7.27
CA GLN A 133 -1.14 15.63 7.77
C GLN A 133 -2.28 15.66 8.82
N GLY A 134 -2.88 16.82 9.12
CA GLY A 134 -3.97 16.93 10.09
C GLY A 134 -4.60 18.34 10.14
N TRP A 135 -5.93 18.39 10.01
CA TRP A 135 -6.68 19.65 10.05
C TRP A 135 -6.57 20.31 11.43
N LEU A 136 -5.92 21.48 11.45
CA LEU A 136 -5.92 22.49 12.52
C LEU A 136 -5.11 22.13 13.78
N THR A 137 -3.81 22.50 13.84
CA THR A 137 -2.99 22.87 15.05
C THR A 137 -1.48 22.92 14.72
N PRO A 138 -0.60 23.53 15.56
CA PRO A 138 0.82 23.77 15.27
C PRO A 138 1.65 22.49 15.03
N VAL A 139 2.88 22.64 14.52
CA VAL A 139 3.82 21.52 14.35
C VAL A 139 4.09 20.85 15.71
N TYR A 140 3.95 19.53 15.78
CA TYR A 140 4.22 18.73 16.98
C TYR A 140 5.37 17.75 16.74
N PRO A 141 6.18 17.45 17.77
CA PRO A 141 7.17 16.40 17.68
C PRO A 141 6.49 15.03 17.55
N SER A 142 7.11 14.13 16.77
CA SER A 142 6.71 12.73 16.68
C SER A 142 7.73 11.83 17.37
N ASP A 143 7.25 10.82 18.08
CA ASP A 143 8.09 9.73 18.54
C ASP A 143 8.43 8.82 17.35
N VAL A 144 9.52 9.16 16.67
CA VAL A 144 9.96 8.47 15.44
C VAL A 144 10.42 7.04 15.69
N THR A 145 10.94 6.73 16.89
CA THR A 145 11.39 5.37 17.23
C THR A 145 10.19 4.46 17.49
N TYR A 146 9.16 4.99 18.17
CA TYR A 146 7.86 4.31 18.27
C TYR A 146 7.23 4.09 16.91
N SER A 147 7.21 5.13 16.06
CA SER A 147 6.56 5.08 14.75
C SER A 147 7.20 4.05 13.82
N ALA A 148 8.53 4.05 13.71
CA ALA A 148 9.27 3.10 12.88
C ALA A 148 9.06 1.64 13.32
N ASP A 149 9.13 1.36 14.62
CA ASP A 149 8.97 0.00 15.14
C ASP A 149 7.50 -0.48 15.11
N ALA A 150 6.55 0.44 15.30
CA ALA A 150 5.14 0.14 15.16
C ALA A 150 4.78 -0.17 13.69
N GLU A 151 5.32 0.56 12.72
CA GLU A 151 5.13 0.25 11.30
C GLU A 151 5.77 -1.09 10.92
N TYR A 152 7.03 -1.30 11.33
CA TYR A 152 7.74 -2.55 11.10
C TYR A 152 6.98 -3.77 11.64
N SER A 153 6.55 -3.72 12.91
CA SER A 153 5.85 -4.83 13.56
C SER A 153 4.49 -5.14 12.92
N ARG A 154 3.72 -4.11 12.54
CA ARG A 154 2.43 -4.28 11.85
C ARG A 154 2.61 -4.89 10.46
N GLU A 155 3.55 -4.36 9.68
CA GLU A 155 3.75 -4.83 8.32
C GLU A 155 4.30 -6.27 8.30
N ALA A 156 5.24 -6.59 9.20
CA ALA A 156 5.75 -7.94 9.33
C ALA A 156 4.64 -8.93 9.72
N ALA A 157 3.76 -8.57 10.66
CA ALA A 157 2.62 -9.40 11.06
C ALA A 157 1.60 -9.60 9.92
N VAL A 158 1.41 -8.59 9.05
CA VAL A 158 0.57 -8.72 7.85
C VAL A 158 1.18 -9.69 6.86
N TYR A 159 2.47 -9.57 6.55
CA TYR A 159 3.12 -10.51 5.62
C TYR A 159 3.15 -11.94 6.17
N GLU A 160 3.40 -12.14 7.46
CA GLU A 160 3.28 -13.44 8.10
C GLU A 160 1.86 -14.01 7.93
N CYS A 161 0.84 -13.16 8.13
CA CYS A 161 -0.56 -13.55 7.93
C CYS A 161 -0.83 -13.95 6.47
N LEU A 162 -0.39 -13.15 5.49
CA LEU A 162 -0.59 -13.41 4.07
C LEU A 162 0.13 -14.67 3.61
N GLN A 163 1.37 -14.86 4.06
CA GLN A 163 2.19 -16.04 3.74
C GLN A 163 1.55 -17.31 4.31
N SER A 164 1.03 -17.27 5.54
CA SER A 164 0.31 -18.41 6.14
C SER A 164 -0.97 -18.82 5.37
N LYS A 165 -1.46 -17.98 4.46
CA LYS A 165 -2.61 -18.23 3.59
C LYS A 165 -2.24 -18.43 2.13
N GLY A 166 -0.94 -18.51 1.81
CA GLY A 166 -0.44 -18.65 0.44
C GLY A 166 -0.88 -17.49 -0.46
N GLN A 167 -0.94 -16.28 0.08
CA GLN A 167 -1.39 -15.08 -0.64
C GLN A 167 -0.23 -14.12 -1.00
N THR A 168 1.00 -14.45 -0.64
CA THR A 168 2.21 -13.78 -1.12
C THR A 168 2.62 -14.34 -2.49
N GLY A 169 3.34 -13.56 -3.30
CA GLY A 169 3.74 -13.91 -4.67
C GLY A 169 2.58 -13.96 -5.68
N THR A 170 1.40 -13.46 -5.32
CA THR A 170 0.22 -13.43 -6.21
C THR A 170 -0.32 -12.00 -6.36
N PHE A 171 -1.03 -11.51 -5.34
CA PHE A 171 -1.46 -10.10 -5.29
C PHE A 171 -0.59 -9.25 -4.36
N ALA A 172 0.05 -9.87 -3.36
CA ALA A 172 1.02 -9.22 -2.51
C ALA A 172 2.41 -9.74 -2.89
N PRO A 173 3.45 -8.89 -2.85
CA PRO A 173 4.83 -9.33 -3.08
C PRO A 173 5.19 -10.55 -2.22
N GLU A 174 5.99 -11.46 -2.75
CA GLU A 174 6.57 -12.54 -1.93
C GLU A 174 7.38 -11.95 -0.76
N CYS A 175 7.29 -12.52 0.44
CA CYS A 175 8.03 -12.04 1.61
C CYS A 175 9.17 -13.00 1.94
N TYR A 176 10.41 -12.51 1.83
CA TYR A 176 11.62 -13.27 2.16
C TYR A 176 11.99 -13.17 3.66
N GLY A 177 11.17 -12.46 4.43
CA GLY A 177 11.23 -12.41 5.88
C GLY A 177 11.85 -11.14 6.45
N SER A 178 11.92 -11.14 7.78
CA SER A 178 12.38 -10.02 8.58
C SER A 178 13.87 -10.11 8.90
N ARG A 179 14.53 -8.96 8.86
CA ARG A 179 15.97 -8.83 9.05
C ARG A 179 16.32 -7.62 9.91
N THR A 180 17.52 -7.63 10.45
CA THR A 180 18.13 -6.49 11.14
C THR A 180 19.58 -6.34 10.74
N PHE A 181 20.09 -5.11 10.77
CA PHE A 181 21.51 -4.81 10.64
C PHE A 181 21.86 -3.64 11.55
N ASP A 182 23.15 -3.42 11.72
CA ASP A 182 23.68 -2.33 12.54
C ASP A 182 24.31 -1.26 11.63
N ILE A 183 24.14 0.00 12.00
CA ILE A 183 24.69 1.13 11.26
C ILE A 183 25.32 2.14 12.23
N PRO A 184 26.53 2.66 11.93
CA PRO A 184 27.17 3.64 12.82
C PRO A 184 26.42 4.97 12.84
N LEU A 185 26.46 5.63 14.00
CA LEU A 185 26.01 7.00 14.24
C LEU A 185 27.01 7.69 15.16
N THR A 186 27.63 8.77 14.72
CA THR A 186 28.47 9.60 15.58
C THR A 186 27.61 10.65 16.26
N SER A 187 27.63 10.72 17.59
CA SER A 187 26.97 11.79 18.34
C SER A 187 27.89 12.33 19.42
N GLY A 188 28.07 13.64 19.46
CA GLY A 188 29.01 14.29 20.39
C GLY A 188 30.46 13.79 20.25
N GLY A 189 30.87 13.38 19.05
CA GLY A 189 32.21 12.82 18.78
C GLY A 189 32.42 11.36 19.19
N VAL A 190 31.38 10.69 19.71
CA VAL A 190 31.41 9.27 20.07
C VAL A 190 30.66 8.46 19.01
N GLU A 191 31.25 7.37 18.53
CA GLU A 191 30.61 6.46 17.58
C GLU A 191 29.74 5.44 18.33
N PHE A 192 28.48 5.37 17.93
CA PHE A 192 27.50 4.40 18.42
C PHE A 192 27.08 3.48 17.26
N SER A 193 26.76 2.24 17.58
CA SER A 193 26.10 1.32 16.66
C SER A 193 24.60 1.32 16.96
N ARG A 194 23.75 1.59 15.96
CA ARG A 194 22.29 1.51 16.12
C ARG A 194 21.70 0.38 15.28
N PRO A 195 20.81 -0.46 15.85
CA PRO A 195 20.13 -1.49 15.08
C PRO A 195 19.03 -0.87 14.22
N VAL A 196 18.89 -1.38 13.00
CA VAL A 196 17.85 -0.99 12.04
C VAL A 196 17.11 -2.24 11.55
N ARG A 197 15.78 -2.18 11.56
CA ARG A 197 14.91 -3.28 11.11
C ARG A 197 14.58 -3.12 9.63
N LEU A 198 14.46 -4.23 8.93
CA LEU A 198 13.98 -4.24 7.54
C LEU A 198 13.14 -5.47 7.22
N LEU A 199 12.30 -5.34 6.19
CA LEU A 199 11.59 -6.43 5.54
C LEU A 199 12.15 -6.63 4.14
N LEU A 200 12.46 -7.88 3.80
CA LEU A 200 12.80 -8.29 2.45
C LEU A 200 11.55 -8.82 1.74
N MET A 201 11.25 -8.26 0.58
CA MET A 201 10.12 -8.67 -0.25
C MET A 201 10.52 -8.76 -1.71
N GLU A 202 9.68 -9.36 -2.52
CA GLU A 202 9.85 -9.48 -3.97
C GLU A 202 10.06 -8.10 -4.59
N TYR A 203 11.09 -7.99 -5.41
CA TYR A 203 11.30 -6.81 -6.24
C TYR A 203 10.46 -6.95 -7.51
N LEU A 204 9.49 -6.07 -7.68
CA LEU A 204 8.68 -6.00 -8.88
C LEU A 204 9.39 -5.08 -9.89
N ASP A 205 9.94 -5.67 -10.95
CA ASP A 205 10.58 -4.90 -12.01
C ASP A 205 9.53 -4.36 -12.97
N GLY A 206 9.20 -3.08 -12.79
CA GLY A 206 8.20 -2.39 -13.60
C GLY A 206 8.00 -0.95 -13.16
N PRO A 207 7.27 -0.15 -13.95
CA PRO A 207 6.89 1.19 -13.56
C PRO A 207 5.93 1.12 -12.36
N CYS A 208 6.10 2.01 -11.39
CA CYS A 208 5.09 2.13 -10.34
C CYS A 208 3.86 2.88 -10.89
N LEU A 209 2.67 2.57 -10.38
CA LEU A 209 1.41 3.21 -10.81
C LEU A 209 1.46 4.74 -10.71
N LYS A 210 2.22 5.28 -9.75
CA LYS A 210 2.41 6.73 -9.57
C LYS A 210 3.24 7.35 -10.70
N ASP A 211 4.23 6.64 -11.22
CA ASP A 211 5.07 7.13 -12.32
C ASP A 211 4.28 7.16 -13.62
N LEU A 212 3.42 6.16 -13.85
CA LEU A 212 2.48 6.14 -14.98
C LEU A 212 1.60 7.39 -15.02
N TYR A 213 1.27 7.96 -13.84
CA TYR A 213 0.48 9.19 -13.73
C TYR A 213 1.32 10.48 -13.93
N SER A 214 2.58 10.49 -13.45
CA SER A 214 3.39 11.71 -13.37
C SER A 214 4.05 12.10 -14.70
N MET A 215 4.23 11.16 -15.62
CA MET A 215 4.89 11.40 -16.91
C MET A 215 4.12 12.34 -17.86
N ASN A 216 2.86 12.69 -17.55
CA ASN A 216 2.06 13.61 -18.34
C ASN A 216 2.47 15.10 -18.21
N THR A 217 3.54 15.39 -17.49
CA THR A 217 4.06 16.76 -17.30
C THR A 217 5.39 17.02 -18.00
N CYS A 218 5.96 16.02 -18.68
CA CYS A 218 7.19 16.24 -19.45
C CYS A 218 6.89 17.10 -20.68
N ALA A 219 7.61 18.22 -20.78
CA ALA A 219 7.62 19.11 -21.92
C ALA A 219 7.79 18.34 -23.25
N PRO A 220 7.31 18.87 -24.39
CA PRO A 220 7.29 18.20 -25.71
C PRO A 220 8.65 17.79 -26.31
N GLN A 221 9.73 17.77 -25.53
CA GLN A 221 11.10 17.48 -25.96
C GLN A 221 11.69 16.20 -25.33
N CYS A 222 10.97 15.48 -24.47
CA CYS A 222 11.43 14.19 -23.96
C CYS A 222 11.17 13.08 -25.00
N GLU A 223 12.19 12.74 -25.79
CA GLU A 223 12.18 11.66 -26.80
C GLU A 223 12.10 10.23 -26.21
N VAL A 224 12.02 10.10 -24.88
CA VAL A 224 11.92 8.79 -24.24
C VAL A 224 10.46 8.32 -24.27
N SER A 225 10.16 7.47 -25.25
CA SER A 225 8.89 6.77 -25.50
C SER A 225 8.51 5.80 -24.38
N TYR A 226 8.40 6.25 -23.14
CA TYR A 226 7.63 5.52 -22.13
C TYR A 226 6.15 5.85 -22.34
N LEU A 227 5.36 4.82 -22.63
CA LEU A 227 3.90 4.91 -22.70
C LEU A 227 3.39 5.47 -21.36
N ASP A 228 2.91 6.70 -21.36
CA ASP A 228 2.23 7.27 -20.19
C ASP A 228 0.85 6.61 -19.99
N ALA A 229 0.23 6.85 -18.83
CA ALA A 229 -1.09 6.28 -18.53
C ALA A 229 -2.16 6.60 -19.60
N PHE A 230 -2.04 7.69 -20.36
CA PHE A 230 -3.04 8.14 -21.35
C PHE A 230 -2.94 7.40 -22.69
N HIS A 231 -1.83 6.70 -22.94
CA HIS A 231 -1.67 5.90 -24.16
C HIS A 231 -2.33 4.52 -24.04
N TYR A 232 -2.72 4.11 -22.84
CA TYR A 232 -3.50 2.91 -22.63
C TYR A 232 -4.99 3.20 -22.83
N ASP A 233 -5.69 2.26 -23.44
CA ASP A 233 -7.14 2.37 -23.61
C ASP A 233 -7.90 2.18 -22.28
N GLU A 234 -9.16 2.59 -22.27
CA GLU A 234 -10.05 2.46 -21.11
C GLU A 234 -10.19 0.99 -20.66
N SER A 235 -10.05 0.01 -21.56
CA SER A 235 -10.17 -1.41 -21.19
C SER A 235 -8.98 -1.84 -20.34
N PHE A 236 -7.76 -1.48 -20.73
CA PHE A 236 -6.56 -1.73 -19.95
C PHE A 236 -6.63 -1.07 -18.57
N HIS A 237 -7.11 0.16 -18.53
CA HIS A 237 -7.38 0.88 -17.30
C HIS A 237 -8.30 0.07 -16.38
N LEU A 238 -9.50 -0.26 -16.85
CA LEU A 238 -10.48 -0.98 -16.06
C LEU A 238 -9.97 -2.36 -15.62
N GLU A 239 -9.14 -3.02 -16.41
CA GLU A 239 -8.48 -4.27 -16.04
C GLU A 239 -7.54 -4.09 -14.84
N ILE A 240 -6.63 -3.10 -14.89
CA ILE A 240 -5.73 -2.80 -13.76
C ILE A 240 -6.53 -2.43 -12.50
N ALA A 241 -7.57 -1.61 -12.64
CA ALA A 241 -8.45 -1.26 -11.52
C ALA A 241 -9.13 -2.49 -10.91
N ALA A 242 -9.63 -3.40 -11.75
CA ALA A 242 -10.26 -4.64 -11.31
C ALA A 242 -9.27 -5.54 -10.56
N GLN A 243 -8.03 -5.69 -11.07
CA GLN A 243 -6.98 -6.47 -10.41
C GLN A 243 -6.60 -5.88 -9.04
N ILE A 244 -6.48 -4.55 -8.96
CA ILE A 244 -6.26 -3.80 -7.71
C ILE A 244 -7.39 -4.09 -6.71
N MET A 245 -8.64 -3.95 -7.13
CA MET A 245 -9.80 -4.16 -6.24
C MET A 245 -9.92 -5.62 -5.79
N ASP A 246 -9.64 -6.59 -6.66
CA ASP A 246 -9.61 -8.01 -6.30
C ASP A 246 -8.52 -8.29 -5.25
N GLY A 247 -7.32 -7.75 -5.44
CA GLY A 247 -6.23 -7.84 -4.47
C GLY A 247 -6.61 -7.29 -3.10
N VAL A 248 -7.18 -6.08 -3.04
CA VAL A 248 -7.66 -5.46 -1.80
C VAL A 248 -8.76 -6.30 -1.15
N ALA A 249 -9.70 -6.84 -1.93
CA ALA A 249 -10.76 -7.70 -1.41
C ALA A 249 -10.20 -8.99 -0.78
N ARG A 250 -9.24 -9.65 -1.44
CA ARG A 250 -8.57 -10.85 -0.91
C ARG A 250 -7.80 -10.57 0.38
N GLN A 251 -7.06 -9.46 0.43
CA GLN A 251 -6.37 -9.01 1.65
C GLN A 251 -7.37 -8.85 2.80
N ASN A 252 -8.45 -8.10 2.56
CA ASN A 252 -9.45 -7.85 3.58
C ASN A 252 -10.12 -9.15 4.06
N GLN A 253 -10.38 -10.12 3.18
CA GLN A 253 -10.95 -11.41 3.56
C GLN A 253 -10.02 -12.23 4.46
N VAL A 254 -8.71 -12.27 4.15
CA VAL A 254 -7.71 -12.96 4.99
C VAL A 254 -7.64 -12.33 6.38
N ILE A 255 -7.61 -11.00 6.40
CA ILE A 255 -7.42 -10.19 7.59
C ILE A 255 -8.64 -10.28 8.53
N HIS A 256 -9.88 -10.27 8.01
CA HIS A 256 -11.10 -10.39 8.82
C HIS A 256 -11.24 -11.76 9.50
N LYS A 257 -10.87 -12.86 8.79
CA LYS A 257 -11.00 -14.23 9.31
C LYS A 257 -10.11 -14.52 10.52
N ARG A 258 -9.07 -13.73 10.77
CA ARG A 258 -8.18 -13.88 11.93
C ARG A 258 -8.71 -13.22 13.21
N GLY A 259 -9.91 -12.63 13.18
CA GLY A 259 -10.69 -12.34 14.38
C GLY A 259 -10.40 -11.02 15.10
N GLY A 260 -10.03 -9.94 14.40
CA GLY A 260 -9.92 -8.64 15.03
C GLY A 260 -10.16 -7.47 14.08
N ALA A 261 -11.12 -6.60 14.40
CA ALA A 261 -11.33 -5.30 13.73
C ALA A 261 -10.05 -4.43 13.65
N SER A 262 -9.06 -4.73 14.50
CA SER A 262 -7.70 -4.17 14.50
C SER A 262 -6.95 -4.38 13.18
N PHE A 263 -7.12 -5.56 12.59
CA PHE A 263 -6.30 -6.03 11.46
C PHE A 263 -6.78 -5.42 10.12
N ALA A 264 -8.07 -5.15 9.97
CA ALA A 264 -8.69 -4.55 8.77
C ALA A 264 -8.17 -3.15 8.41
N LYS A 265 -7.67 -2.39 9.39
CA LYS A 265 -7.08 -1.06 9.17
C LYS A 265 -5.58 -1.08 8.85
N ILE A 266 -4.91 -2.23 8.97
CA ILE A 266 -3.50 -2.37 8.61
C ILE A 266 -3.33 -2.39 7.09
N SER A 267 -4.25 -3.03 6.35
CA SER A 267 -4.18 -3.02 4.89
C SER A 267 -4.32 -1.61 4.35
N SER A 268 -5.23 -0.78 4.90
CA SER A 268 -5.38 0.61 4.41
C SER A 268 -4.10 1.42 4.54
N LEU A 269 -3.27 1.22 5.58
CA LEU A 269 -2.01 1.94 5.76
C LEU A 269 -0.92 1.51 4.77
N CYS A 270 -0.82 0.20 4.45
CA CYS A 270 0.06 -0.26 3.38
C CYS A 270 -0.45 0.17 1.98
N LEU A 271 -1.76 0.31 1.82
CA LEU A 271 -2.40 0.71 0.58
C LEU A 271 -2.40 2.25 0.37
N ASP A 272 -2.38 3.06 1.44
CA ASP A 272 -2.54 4.52 1.36
C ASP A 272 -1.38 5.22 0.62
N HIS A 273 -0.18 4.63 0.60
CA HIS A 273 0.96 5.17 -0.16
C HIS A 273 1.01 4.66 -1.61
N CYS A 274 0.40 3.51 -1.91
CA CYS A 274 0.46 2.90 -3.25
C CYS A 274 -0.82 3.13 -4.09
N TYR A 275 -2.00 3.21 -3.47
CA TYR A 275 -3.31 3.15 -4.15
C TYR A 275 -4.08 4.46 -4.16
N ARG A 276 -3.70 5.43 -3.30
CA ARG A 276 -4.28 6.78 -3.35
C ARG A 276 -4.15 7.42 -4.75
N PRO A 277 -3.04 7.24 -5.50
CA PRO A 277 -2.96 7.65 -6.90
C PRO A 277 -3.94 6.89 -7.82
N ALA A 278 -4.12 5.58 -7.64
CA ALA A 278 -5.01 4.76 -8.45
C ALA A 278 -6.50 5.13 -8.25
N LEU A 279 -6.90 5.53 -7.04
CA LEU A 279 -8.26 5.99 -6.76
C LEU A 279 -8.53 7.40 -7.28
N ILE A 280 -7.54 8.30 -7.20
CA ILE A 280 -7.57 9.61 -7.87
C ILE A 280 -7.71 9.43 -9.39
N TRP A 281 -7.02 8.44 -9.95
CA TRP A 281 -7.11 8.07 -11.36
C TRP A 281 -8.50 7.60 -11.79
N LEU A 282 -9.21 6.79 -10.99
CA LEU A 282 -10.62 6.43 -11.26
C LEU A 282 -11.56 7.65 -11.20
N ALA A 283 -11.26 8.63 -10.34
CA ALA A 283 -12.05 9.85 -10.19
C ALA A 283 -11.84 10.87 -11.32
N HIS A 284 -10.74 10.75 -12.08
CA HIS A 284 -10.39 11.62 -13.21
C HIS A 284 -10.65 11.00 -14.58
N LEU A 285 -11.19 9.78 -14.66
CA LEU A 285 -11.78 9.28 -15.90
C LEU A 285 -12.84 10.30 -16.35
N PRO A 286 -12.74 10.84 -17.59
CA PRO A 286 -13.69 11.84 -18.05
C PRO A 286 -15.09 11.26 -17.95
N ALA A 287 -15.94 11.94 -17.17
CA ALA A 287 -17.37 11.64 -17.12
C ALA A 287 -17.98 11.95 -18.50
N LEU A 288 -17.87 11.00 -19.43
CA LEU A 288 -18.60 10.98 -20.70
C LEU A 288 -20.06 10.58 -20.44
N CYS A 289 -20.72 11.36 -19.59
CA CYS A 289 -22.17 11.41 -19.45
C CYS A 289 -22.62 12.86 -19.61
N THR A 290 -22.21 13.51 -20.70
CA THR A 290 -22.93 14.69 -21.19
C THR A 290 -24.18 14.21 -21.93
N LEU A 291 -25.33 14.64 -21.41
CA LEU A 291 -26.68 14.40 -21.90
C LEU A 291 -26.82 14.64 -23.42
N GLY A 292 -26.78 13.56 -24.19
CA GLY A 292 -27.28 13.53 -25.57
C GLY A 292 -28.80 13.35 -25.56
N THR A 293 -29.54 14.41 -25.90
CA THR A 293 -30.97 14.28 -26.25
C THR A 293 -31.13 13.54 -27.58
N PRO A 294 -32.20 12.76 -27.79
CA PRO A 294 -32.30 11.87 -28.93
C PRO A 294 -32.79 12.60 -30.17
N ARG A 295 -32.02 12.54 -31.26
CA ARG A 295 -32.57 12.64 -32.62
C ARG A 295 -32.32 11.36 -33.38
N ARG A 296 -33.43 10.85 -33.93
CA ARG A 296 -33.55 9.65 -34.74
C ARG A 296 -32.78 9.79 -36.05
N SER A 297 -32.00 8.79 -36.41
CA SER A 297 -31.86 8.34 -37.80
C SER A 297 -31.32 6.91 -37.81
N CYS A 298 -32.05 6.02 -38.46
CA CYS A 298 -31.68 4.65 -38.74
C CYS A 298 -30.39 4.60 -39.55
N GLY A 299 -29.44 3.79 -39.10
CA GLY A 299 -28.23 3.41 -39.85
C GLY A 299 -27.88 1.97 -39.52
N VAL A 300 -27.91 1.13 -40.56
CA VAL A 300 -27.53 -0.28 -40.54
C VAL A 300 -26.04 -0.37 -40.21
N TRP A 301 -25.66 -1.15 -39.19
CA TRP A 301 -24.26 -1.50 -38.94
C TRP A 301 -24.01 -2.96 -39.27
N GLN A 302 -23.08 -3.15 -40.20
CA GLN A 302 -22.58 -4.42 -40.72
C GLN A 302 -21.64 -5.07 -39.70
N LYS A 303 -21.68 -6.40 -39.63
CA LYS A 303 -20.80 -7.22 -38.77
C LYS A 303 -19.38 -7.22 -39.36
N ILE A 304 -18.41 -6.63 -38.68
CA ILE A 304 -16.97 -6.78 -39.00
C ILE A 304 -16.42 -7.91 -38.11
N PRO A 305 -15.87 -9.01 -38.67
CA PRO A 305 -15.17 -10.01 -37.87
C PRO A 305 -13.75 -9.52 -37.59
N VAL A 306 -13.40 -9.39 -36.31
CA VAL A 306 -12.02 -9.14 -35.86
C VAL A 306 -11.40 -10.49 -35.44
N PRO A 307 -10.12 -10.77 -35.75
CA PRO A 307 -9.56 -12.10 -35.63
C PRO A 307 -9.32 -12.52 -34.17
N ARG A 308 -9.56 -13.80 -33.89
CA ARG A 308 -9.14 -14.46 -32.65
C ARG A 308 -7.61 -14.51 -32.60
N SER A 309 -6.99 -13.78 -31.66
CA SER A 309 -5.60 -14.03 -31.26
C SER A 309 -5.55 -15.15 -30.23
N ASN A 310 -4.71 -16.14 -30.51
CA ASN A 310 -4.51 -17.35 -29.72
C ASN A 310 -3.83 -17.03 -28.38
N TYR A 311 -4.58 -17.15 -27.28
CA TYR A 311 -4.05 -17.56 -25.98
C TYR A 311 -5.04 -18.53 -25.35
N SER A 312 -4.97 -19.78 -25.79
CA SER A 312 -5.67 -20.90 -25.16
C SER A 312 -4.71 -21.59 -24.20
N ARG A 313 -4.80 -21.29 -22.90
CA ARG A 313 -4.46 -22.29 -21.87
C ARG A 313 -5.74 -23.04 -21.58
N GLU A 314 -5.82 -24.23 -22.15
CA GLU A 314 -6.88 -25.21 -21.93
C GLU A 314 -6.73 -25.75 -20.50
N ILE A 315 -7.60 -25.32 -19.60
CA ILE A 315 -7.78 -25.97 -18.28
C ILE A 315 -8.83 -27.05 -18.48
N GLN A 316 -8.38 -28.31 -18.58
CA GLN A 316 -9.27 -29.47 -18.59
C GLN A 316 -9.97 -29.61 -17.23
N TRP A 317 -11.30 -29.57 -17.25
CA TRP A 317 -12.14 -30.06 -16.16
C TRP A 317 -12.64 -31.45 -16.52
N SER A 318 -12.28 -32.45 -15.72
CA SER A 318 -12.87 -33.79 -15.80
C SER A 318 -14.26 -33.77 -15.14
N ALA A 319 -15.31 -33.92 -15.96
CA ALA A 319 -16.66 -34.16 -15.48
C ALA A 319 -16.87 -35.66 -15.24
N GLY A 320 -16.99 -36.05 -13.97
CA GLY A 320 -17.54 -37.36 -13.60
C GLY A 320 -19.06 -37.33 -13.77
N GLY A 321 -19.57 -38.17 -14.67
CA GLY A 321 -20.99 -38.31 -14.95
C GLY A 321 -21.76 -39.07 -13.86
N GLY A 322 -23.04 -38.72 -13.73
CA GLY A 322 -24.04 -39.42 -12.94
C GLY A 322 -25.42 -38.86 -13.26
N ILE A 323 -26.10 -39.52 -14.20
CA ILE A 323 -27.42 -39.19 -14.75
C ILE A 323 -28.52 -39.64 -13.76
N ALA A 324 -29.51 -38.80 -13.50
CA ALA A 324 -30.91 -39.20 -13.40
C ALA A 324 -31.85 -38.02 -13.67
N SER A 325 -32.78 -38.26 -14.59
CA SER A 325 -33.76 -37.37 -15.20
C SER A 325 -34.91 -36.95 -14.28
N SER A 326 -35.45 -35.73 -14.48
CA SER A 326 -36.90 -35.56 -14.68
C SER A 326 -37.23 -34.20 -15.34
N THR A 327 -38.38 -34.21 -15.99
CA THR A 327 -38.91 -33.31 -17.03
C THR A 327 -39.59 -32.04 -16.50
N ASN A 328 -39.47 -30.92 -17.23
CA ASN A 328 -40.57 -30.20 -17.91
C ASN A 328 -40.43 -28.66 -17.96
N SER A 329 -40.77 -28.17 -19.16
CA SER A 329 -41.45 -26.93 -19.50
C SER A 329 -40.71 -25.59 -19.61
N ALA A 330 -40.95 -25.00 -20.77
CA ALA A 330 -40.70 -23.66 -21.28
C ALA A 330 -40.93 -22.52 -20.27
N ASP A 331 -40.06 -21.49 -20.31
CA ASP A 331 -40.39 -20.23 -20.98
C ASP A 331 -39.17 -19.29 -21.04
N GLY A 332 -39.03 -18.66 -22.21
CA GLY A 332 -37.93 -17.74 -22.51
C GLY A 332 -38.28 -16.31 -22.13
N CYS A 333 -37.36 -15.63 -21.43
CA CYS A 333 -37.13 -14.19 -21.56
C CYS A 333 -35.75 -13.86 -20.93
N ARG A 334 -34.71 -13.69 -21.75
CA ARG A 334 -33.42 -13.16 -21.29
C ARG A 334 -33.34 -11.68 -21.66
N THR A 335 -33.70 -10.80 -20.73
CA THR A 335 -33.26 -9.41 -20.74
C THR A 335 -31.99 -9.30 -19.88
N SER A 336 -30.84 -9.21 -20.53
CA SER A 336 -29.58 -8.83 -19.90
C SER A 336 -29.64 -7.33 -19.57
N GLY A 337 -30.11 -7.01 -18.37
CA GLY A 337 -30.10 -5.64 -17.85
C GLY A 337 -28.74 -5.27 -17.28
N LEU A 338 -28.21 -4.12 -17.72
CA LEU A 338 -27.03 -3.48 -17.16
C LEU A 338 -27.30 -3.10 -15.70
N ARG A 339 -26.46 -3.55 -14.77
CA ARG A 339 -26.50 -3.12 -13.36
C ARG A 339 -25.51 -1.99 -13.17
N ILE A 340 -26.00 -0.79 -12.86
CA ILE A 340 -25.15 0.32 -12.43
C ILE A 340 -24.92 0.16 -10.94
N VAL A 341 -23.65 0.11 -10.55
CA VAL A 341 -23.20 0.09 -9.15
C VAL A 341 -22.68 1.49 -8.84
N ALA A 342 -23.34 2.18 -7.91
CA ALA A 342 -22.82 3.44 -7.37
C ALA A 342 -22.11 3.15 -6.04
N LEU A 343 -20.87 3.62 -5.92
CA LEU A 343 -20.07 3.56 -4.69
C LEU A 343 -20.16 4.93 -3.99
N LEU A 344 -20.61 4.95 -2.74
CA LEU A 344 -20.66 6.15 -1.92
C LEU A 344 -19.50 6.15 -0.92
N TRP A 345 -18.69 7.22 -0.97
CA TRP A 345 -17.49 7.40 -0.17
C TRP A 345 -17.59 8.66 0.70
N ARG A 346 -17.28 8.56 2.00
CA ARG A 346 -17.04 9.73 2.87
C ARG A 346 -15.85 9.44 3.78
N SER A 347 -14.97 10.42 3.95
CA SER A 347 -13.88 10.42 4.94
C SER A 347 -13.03 9.14 4.98
N GLY A 348 -12.62 8.63 3.82
CA GLY A 348 -11.68 7.50 3.74
C GLY A 348 -12.29 6.13 4.04
N SER A 349 -13.62 5.98 4.12
CA SER A 349 -14.29 4.67 4.22
C SER A 349 -15.40 4.51 3.17
N LEU A 350 -15.51 3.32 2.58
CA LEU A 350 -16.64 2.95 1.74
C LEU A 350 -17.87 2.78 2.65
N ILE A 351 -18.95 3.54 2.40
CA ILE A 351 -20.10 3.58 3.31
C ILE A 351 -21.25 2.68 2.84
N GLY A 352 -21.31 2.34 1.55
CA GLY A 352 -22.30 1.39 1.05
C GLY A 352 -22.22 1.13 -0.44
N LEU A 353 -22.81 0.00 -0.83
CA LEU A 353 -23.03 -0.42 -2.21
C LEU A 353 -24.53 -0.34 -2.49
N VAL A 354 -24.95 0.53 -3.41
CA VAL A 354 -26.36 0.61 -3.81
C VAL A 354 -26.50 0.00 -5.20
N ALA A 355 -27.24 -1.11 -5.28
CA ALA A 355 -27.65 -1.72 -6.54
C ALA A 355 -29.13 -1.39 -6.78
N THR A 356 -29.42 -0.58 -7.79
CA THR A 356 -30.81 -0.35 -8.21
C THR A 356 -31.16 -1.28 -9.36
N GLY A 357 -32.13 -2.17 -9.13
CA GLY A 357 -32.82 -2.90 -10.20
C GLY A 357 -33.94 -2.03 -10.80
N ALA A 358 -34.21 -2.17 -12.09
CA ALA A 358 -35.29 -1.44 -12.75
C ALA A 358 -36.70 -1.89 -12.25
N PRO A 359 -37.72 -1.01 -12.31
CA PRO A 359 -38.89 -1.09 -11.44
C PRO A 359 -40.11 -1.79 -12.07
N CYS A 360 -40.89 -2.50 -11.25
CA CYS A 360 -42.32 -2.70 -11.50
C CYS A 360 -43.11 -1.53 -10.87
N THR A 361 -43.67 -0.69 -11.74
CA THR A 361 -44.76 0.28 -11.55
C THR A 361 -45.15 0.70 -10.12
N ARG A 362 -44.62 1.86 -9.64
CA ARG A 362 -45.32 2.91 -8.84
C ARG A 362 -44.38 4.10 -8.58
N PRO A 363 -44.89 5.34 -8.45
CA PRO A 363 -44.04 6.53 -8.45
C PRO A 363 -43.49 6.85 -7.05
N TYR A 364 -42.19 6.61 -6.83
CA TYR A 364 -41.45 7.14 -5.69
C TYR A 364 -40.74 8.44 -6.09
N LYS A 365 -41.44 9.58 -5.95
CA LYS A 365 -40.84 10.91 -6.14
C LYS A 365 -40.54 11.66 -4.83
N THR A 366 -40.83 11.09 -3.67
CA THR A 366 -40.73 11.81 -2.38
C THR A 366 -39.72 11.27 -1.38
N GLU A 367 -39.12 10.08 -1.55
CA GLU A 367 -38.18 9.52 -0.55
C GLU A 367 -36.70 9.84 -0.79
N LEU A 368 -36.26 10.07 -2.03
CA LEU A 368 -34.85 10.41 -2.32
C LEU A 368 -34.49 11.86 -1.92
N ALA A 369 -35.46 12.78 -1.92
CA ALA A 369 -35.23 14.15 -1.47
C ALA A 369 -35.11 14.27 0.07
N ALA A 370 -35.71 13.35 0.84
CA ALA A 370 -35.65 13.36 2.30
C ALA A 370 -34.31 12.83 2.83
N ILE A 371 -33.67 11.89 2.13
CA ILE A 371 -32.38 11.31 2.54
C ILE A 371 -31.21 12.28 2.29
N CYS A 372 -31.29 13.13 1.26
CA CYS A 372 -30.27 14.16 1.01
C CYS A 372 -30.39 15.40 1.93
N ALA A 373 -31.56 15.63 2.55
CA ALA A 373 -31.78 16.82 3.38
C ALA A 373 -31.41 16.65 4.86
N GLN A 374 -31.00 15.45 5.30
CA GLN A 374 -30.61 15.16 6.68
C GLN A 374 -29.15 14.65 6.83
N TRP A 375 -28.29 14.81 5.81
CA TRP A 375 -26.91 14.29 5.79
C TRP A 375 -25.84 15.34 5.50
#